data_AF-A0A7K6TW92-F1
#
_entry.id   AF-A0A7K6TW92-F1
#
_cell.length_a   1.000
_cell.length_b   1.000
_cell.length_c   1.000
_cell.angle_alpha   90.00
_cell.angle_beta   90.00
_cell.angle_gamma   90.00
#
_symmetry.space_group_name_H-M   'P 1'
#
loop_
_entity.id
_entity.type
_entity.pdbx_description
1 polymer ?
#
loop_
_entity_poly.entity_id
_entity_poly.type
_entity_poly.pdbx_seq_one_letter_code
_entity_poly.pdbx_strand_id
1 'polypeptide(L)'
;MSQEVSACAAPPPSQRVFQEAVRRGNTKELQSLLQNMTNCEFNVNSFGPEGQTALHQSVIDGNLELVKLLVKFGADIRLANR
;
A
#
# COMPACT_ATOMS: atom_id res chain seq x y z
N MET A 1 5.72 -18.84 -12.72
CA MET A 1 5.45 -17.84 -11.66
C MET A 1 5.76 -16.50 -12.27
N SER A 2 4.78 -16.02 -13.03
CA SER A 2 4.98 -15.09 -14.13
C SER A 2 5.21 -13.69 -13.62
N GLN A 3 6.33 -13.12 -14.05
CA GLN A 3 6.54 -11.68 -14.08
C GLN A 3 5.51 -11.10 -15.04
N GLU A 4 4.61 -10.25 -14.55
CA GLU A 4 3.87 -9.34 -15.41
C GLU A 4 4.36 -7.92 -15.13
N VAL A 5 5.34 -7.57 -15.93
CA VAL A 5 5.78 -6.21 -16.17
C VAL A 5 4.68 -5.50 -16.99
N SER A 6 4.00 -4.52 -16.40
CA SER A 6 3.14 -3.61 -17.17
C SER A 6 3.09 -2.20 -16.57
N ALA A 7 4.09 -1.43 -16.97
CA ALA A 7 4.01 -0.06 -17.48
C ALA A 7 3.49 1.11 -16.60
N CYS A 8 4.41 2.08 -16.49
CA CYS A 8 4.16 3.52 -16.69
C CYS A 8 3.72 4.39 -15.49
N ALA A 9 4.64 4.55 -14.54
CA ALA A 9 5.00 5.83 -13.88
C ALA A 9 6.03 5.46 -12.80
N ALA A 10 7.17 6.16 -12.73
CA ALA A 10 8.00 6.02 -11.53
C ALA A 10 7.13 6.47 -10.34
N PRO A 11 6.76 5.57 -9.40
CA PRO A 11 5.96 6.00 -8.25
C PRO A 11 6.81 7.00 -7.48
N PRO A 12 6.22 8.04 -6.89
CA PRO A 12 6.98 8.97 -6.07
C PRO A 12 7.75 8.18 -5.00
N PRO A 13 8.95 8.64 -4.59
CA PRO A 13 9.80 7.90 -3.65
C PRO A 13 9.01 7.55 -2.38
N SER A 14 8.15 8.45 -1.92
CA SER A 14 7.21 8.26 -0.81
C SER A 14 6.28 7.04 -1.00
N GLN A 15 5.72 6.86 -2.20
CA GLN A 15 4.85 5.74 -2.53
C GLN A 15 5.62 4.41 -2.60
N ARG A 16 6.86 4.42 -3.10
CA ARG A 16 7.68 3.19 -3.16
C ARG A 16 8.05 2.70 -1.76
N VAL A 17 8.41 3.61 -0.86
CA VAL A 17 8.73 3.29 0.53
C VAL A 17 7.49 2.71 1.23
N PHE A 18 6.31 3.29 0.99
CA PHE A 18 5.05 2.75 1.50
C PHE A 18 4.75 1.34 0.97
N GLN A 19 4.83 1.11 -0.33
CA GLN A 19 4.57 -0.22 -0.91
C GLN A 19 5.55 -1.27 -0.40
N GLU A 20 6.83 -0.94 -0.25
CA GLU A 20 7.81 -1.88 0.30
C GLU A 20 7.51 -2.21 1.77
N ALA A 21 7.09 -1.22 2.57
CA ALA A 21 6.69 -1.46 3.96
C ALA A 21 5.43 -2.34 4.05
N VAL A 22 4.47 -2.17 3.12
CA VAL A 22 3.28 -3.05 3.00
C VAL A 22 3.68 -4.46 2.60
N ARG A 23 4.56 -4.60 1.60
CA ARG A 23 5.04 -5.90 1.11
C ARG A 23 5.81 -6.67 2.18
N ARG A 24 6.49 -5.98 3.08
CA ARG A 24 7.16 -6.56 4.25
C ARG A 24 6.21 -6.98 5.37
N GLY A 25 4.93 -6.59 5.32
CA GLY A 25 3.94 -6.85 6.38
C GLY A 25 4.27 -6.11 7.69
N ASN A 26 5.12 -5.10 7.64
CA ASN A 26 5.72 -4.53 8.83
C ASN A 26 4.87 -3.36 9.34
N THR A 27 3.87 -3.69 10.16
CA THR A 27 2.85 -2.77 10.68
C THR A 27 3.46 -1.57 11.42
N LYS A 28 4.51 -1.77 12.21
CA LYS A 28 5.21 -0.70 12.94
C LYS A 28 5.90 0.31 12.02
N GLU A 29 6.62 -0.18 11.01
CA GLU A 29 7.26 0.66 10.00
C GLU A 29 6.20 1.47 9.25
N LEU A 30 5.09 0.83 8.85
CA LEU A 30 3.99 1.51 8.19
C LEU A 30 3.33 2.56 9.07
N GLN A 31 3.15 2.28 10.36
CA GLN A 31 2.58 3.23 11.29
C GLN A 31 3.47 4.48 11.45
N SER A 32 4.78 4.29 11.61
CA SER A 32 5.76 5.38 11.65
C SER A 32 5.77 6.15 10.33
N LEU A 33 5.73 5.44 9.20
CA LEU A 33 5.74 6.03 7.86
C LEU A 33 4.48 6.86 7.60
N LEU A 34 3.30 6.34 7.96
CA LEU A 34 2.02 7.02 7.81
C LEU A 34 1.90 8.24 8.73
N GLN A 35 2.45 8.17 9.95
CA GLN A 35 2.56 9.35 10.83
C GLN A 35 3.49 10.41 10.24
N ASN A 36 4.61 9.99 9.64
CA ASN A 36 5.61 10.91 9.08
C ASN A 36 5.20 11.48 7.71
N MET A 37 4.43 10.72 6.91
CA MET A 37 3.98 11.09 5.55
C MET A 37 2.64 11.83 5.50
N THR A 38 2.16 12.33 6.64
CA THR A 38 0.90 13.11 6.73
C THR A 38 0.92 14.39 5.86
N ASN A 39 2.07 14.77 5.29
CA ASN A 39 2.25 15.96 4.43
C ASN A 39 1.80 15.78 2.95
N CYS A 40 0.65 15.15 2.70
CA CYS A 40 -0.07 15.18 1.41
C CYS A 40 0.63 14.62 0.15
N GLU A 41 1.70 13.82 0.27
CA GLU A 41 2.51 13.41 -0.91
C GLU A 41 2.36 11.93 -1.36
N PHE A 42 1.51 11.14 -0.69
CA PHE A 42 1.31 9.74 -1.05
C PHE A 42 -0.18 9.38 -1.12
N ASN A 43 -0.50 8.37 -1.93
CA ASN A 43 -1.87 7.93 -2.16
C ASN A 43 -2.04 6.49 -1.63
N VAL A 44 -2.84 6.34 -0.58
CA VAL A 44 -3.17 5.05 0.06
C VAL A 44 -3.80 4.04 -0.92
N ASN A 45 -4.48 4.57 -1.94
CA ASN A 45 -5.23 3.84 -2.94
C ASN A 45 -4.42 3.49 -4.19
N SER A 46 -3.13 3.81 -4.21
CA SER A 46 -2.28 3.48 -5.36
C SER A 46 -2.11 1.97 -5.51
N PHE A 47 -2.19 1.52 -6.76
CA PHE A 47 -1.95 0.14 -7.13
C PHE A 47 -0.45 -0.18 -7.04
N GLY A 48 -0.16 -1.34 -6.45
CA GLY A 48 1.14 -1.98 -6.47
C GLY A 48 1.50 -2.52 -7.85
N PRO A 49 2.73 -3.03 -8.00
CA PRO A 49 3.17 -3.67 -9.24
C PRO A 49 2.32 -4.88 -9.64
N GLU A 50 1.58 -5.47 -8.71
CA GLU A 50 0.70 -6.62 -8.95
C GLU A 50 -0.75 -6.22 -9.29
N GLY A 51 -1.04 -4.93 -9.50
CA GLY A 51 -2.42 -4.46 -9.72
C GLY A 51 -3.28 -4.43 -8.45
N GLN A 52 -2.68 -4.71 -7.30
CA GLN A 52 -3.34 -4.80 -6.00
C GLN A 52 -3.12 -3.54 -5.17
N THR A 53 -4.12 -3.13 -4.38
CA THR A 53 -3.95 -2.04 -3.41
C THR A 53 -3.25 -2.54 -2.14
N ALA A 54 -2.72 -1.61 -1.33
CA ALA A 54 -2.16 -1.97 -0.03
C ALA A 54 -3.16 -2.71 0.88
N LEU A 55 -4.45 -2.43 0.69
CA LEU A 55 -5.54 -3.09 1.41
C LEU A 55 -5.79 -4.52 0.93
N HIS A 56 -5.58 -4.83 -0.35
CA HIS A 56 -5.60 -6.22 -0.82
C HIS A 56 -4.44 -7.02 -0.24
N GLN A 57 -3.22 -6.44 -0.27
CA GLN A 57 -2.03 -7.11 0.25
C GLN A 57 -2.18 -7.44 1.74
N SER A 58 -2.74 -6.53 2.54
CA SER A 58 -2.97 -6.78 3.97
C SER A 58 -4.00 -7.88 4.23
N VAL A 59 -5.01 -8.02 3.37
CA VAL A 59 -5.98 -9.11 3.47
C VAL A 59 -5.34 -10.45 3.10
N ILE A 60 -4.50 -10.49 2.06
CA ILE A 60 -3.75 -11.70 1.65
C ILE A 60 -2.79 -12.15 2.75
N ASP A 61 -2.10 -11.20 3.38
CA ASP A 61 -1.17 -11.44 4.49
C ASP A 61 -1.92 -11.82 5.79
N GLY A 62 -3.25 -11.65 5.85
CA GLY A 62 -4.05 -11.88 7.06
C GLY A 62 -3.81 -10.83 8.14
N ASN A 63 -3.26 -9.68 7.77
CA ASN A 63 -2.72 -8.68 8.68
C ASN A 63 -3.79 -7.64 9.03
N LEU A 64 -4.68 -8.02 9.96
CA LEU A 64 -5.84 -7.22 10.35
C LEU A 64 -5.47 -5.83 10.89
N GLU A 65 -4.35 -5.72 11.60
CA GLU A 65 -3.84 -4.43 12.08
C GLU A 65 -3.53 -3.49 10.92
N LEU A 66 -2.93 -4.02 9.85
CA LEU A 66 -2.64 -3.24 8.65
C LEU A 66 -3.90 -2.79 7.92
N VAL A 67 -4.91 -3.67 7.83
CA VAL A 67 -6.22 -3.31 7.27
C VAL A 67 -6.83 -2.14 8.05
N LYS A 68 -6.87 -2.23 9.39
CA LYS A 68 -7.42 -1.17 10.24
C LYS A 68 -6.68 0.14 10.05
N LEU A 69 -5.36 0.09 9.95
CA LEU A 69 -4.52 1.26 9.73
C LEU A 69 -4.85 1.92 8.38
N LEU A 70 -4.86 1.16 7.29
CA LEU A 70 -5.17 1.66 5.94
C LEU A 70 -6.57 2.28 5.87
N VAL A 71 -7.59 1.62 6.44
CA VAL A 71 -8.96 2.15 6.50
C VAL A 71 -9.03 3.44 7.30
N LYS A 72 -8.28 3.54 8.41
CA LYS A 72 -8.20 4.77 9.22
C LYS A 72 -7.58 5.94 8.46
N PHE A 73 -6.68 5.67 7.52
CA PHE A 73 -6.06 6.66 6.64
C PHE A 73 -6.88 6.94 5.37
N GLY A 74 -8.12 6.42 5.25
CA GLY A 74 -9.01 6.69 4.14
C GLY A 74 -8.80 5.79 2.92
N ALA A 75 -8.23 4.60 3.09
CA ALA A 75 -8.14 3.62 2.01
C ALA A 75 -9.54 3.19 1.55
N ASP A 76 -9.77 3.21 0.25
CA ASP A 76 -11.01 2.79 -0.38
C ASP A 76 -11.12 1.27 -0.40
N ILE A 77 -11.99 0.74 0.47
CA ILE A 77 -12.33 -0.68 0.53
C ILE A 77 -13.06 -1.20 -0.72
N ARG A 78 -13.55 -0.28 -1.56
CA ARG A 78 -14.30 -0.60 -2.78
C ARG A 78 -13.41 -0.77 -4.01
N LEU A 79 -12.13 -0.40 -3.89
CA LEU A 79 -11.19 -0.63 -4.97
C LEU A 79 -11.05 -2.14 -5.15
N ALA A 80 -11.34 -2.60 -6.37
CA ALA A 80 -11.01 -3.94 -6.79
C ALA A 80 -9.60 -3.94 -7.41
N ASN A 81 -8.95 -5.10 -7.36
CA ASN A 81 -7.81 -5.43 -8.20
C ASN A 81 -8.02 -4.98 -9.67
N ARG A 82 -6.96 -4.53 -10.34
CA ARG A 82 -6.99 -4.11 -11.75
C ARG A 82 -6.97 -5.29 -12.72
#